data_AF-H6C3W1-F1
#
_entry.id   AF-H6C3W1-F1
#
_cell.length_a   1.000
_cell.length_b   1.000
_cell.length_c   1.000
_cell.angle_alpha   90.00
_cell.angle_beta   90.00
_cell.angle_gamma   90.00
#
_symmetry.space_group_name_H-M   'P 1'
#
loop_
_entity.id
_entity.type
_entity.pdbx_description
1 polymer ?
#
loop_
_entity_poly.entity_id
_entity_poly.type
_entity_poly.pdbx_seq_one_letter_code
_entity_poly.pdbx_strand_id
1 'polypeptide(L)'
;MDWLVFFLAVPRSWSFVQKQRSPNQTLQSAKSAALDARFKAASLFAIVCSGLIVFRLIYSNRVYHSKVPYILLLVTVLVVIRNAYSLVGSFVWNLSPYRLGVSIGWLYGLGYGPVLLVLFLLNLRGYLEQNEDKLLIAERAHRGEELDNRLHDTKHKITGNIIRDRQPFRLTKGRHDDGSSSHAFTLPRSQLRSPFTDADRGTSYSHKNDDESGHYWWQKRREGAEDTRLRRSRDTTSTVQKALPSVDSDSDHASMTLRWTERETLNSPAPSGAQRSRVQTNQSNRSVYGSPGEETPGPPSSTDSLQSRPQVVRSMLDV
;
A
#
# COMPACT_ATOMS: atom_id res chain seq x y z
N MET A 1 -6.50 11.23 10.70
CA MET A 1 -5.46 11.27 11.76
C MET A 1 -4.08 10.97 11.20
N ASP A 2 -3.97 10.15 10.15
CA ASP A 2 -2.67 9.74 9.58
C ASP A 2 -1.83 10.90 9.03
N TRP A 3 -2.48 11.91 8.45
CA TRP A 3 -1.79 13.13 7.99
C TRP A 3 -1.06 13.84 9.14
N LEU A 4 -1.68 13.92 10.32
CA LEU A 4 -1.14 14.62 11.48
C LEU A 4 0.07 13.86 12.03
N VAL A 5 -0.03 12.53 12.15
CA VAL A 5 1.11 11.67 12.53
C VAL A 5 2.26 11.80 11.53
N PHE A 6 1.97 11.84 10.23
CA PHE A 6 2.97 12.04 9.18
C PHE A 6 3.71 13.37 9.35
N PHE A 7 3.00 14.50 9.52
CA PHE A 7 3.66 15.80 9.68
C PHE A 7 4.41 15.95 11.00
N LEU A 8 4.01 15.24 12.07
CA LEU A 8 4.78 15.25 13.30
C LEU A 8 6.03 14.36 13.23
N ALA A 9 6.01 13.29 12.43
CA ALA A 9 7.08 12.30 12.37
C ALA A 9 8.10 12.55 11.24
N VAL A 10 7.66 12.95 10.05
CA VAL A 10 8.45 12.93 8.81
C VAL A 10 9.35 14.14 8.58
N PRO A 11 8.91 15.41 8.74
CA PRO A 11 9.76 16.59 8.52
C PRO A 11 10.71 16.84 9.70
N ARG A 12 11.49 15.81 10.05
CA ARG A 12 12.47 15.85 11.14
C ARG A 12 13.87 15.93 10.55
N SER A 13 14.64 16.93 10.96
CA SER A 13 16.05 17.03 10.57
C SER A 13 16.85 15.87 11.17
N TRP A 14 17.52 15.09 10.33
CA TRP A 14 18.37 13.95 10.73
C TRP A 14 19.74 14.35 11.31
N SER A 15 19.98 15.64 11.50
CA SER A 15 21.24 16.19 12.00
C SER A 15 21.60 15.72 13.41
N PHE A 16 20.64 15.25 14.21
CA PHE A 16 20.91 14.70 15.55
C PHE A 16 21.70 13.38 15.50
N VAL A 17 21.57 12.59 14.41
CA VAL A 17 22.31 11.33 14.26
C VAL A 17 23.81 11.61 14.12
N GLN A 18 24.17 12.68 13.43
CA GLN A 18 25.57 13.09 13.24
C GLN A 18 26.24 13.51 14.56
N LYS A 19 25.46 13.97 15.54
CA LYS A 19 25.95 14.42 16.86
C LYS A 19 26.22 13.29 17.85
N GLN A 20 26.05 12.02 17.45
CA GLN A 20 26.29 10.85 18.30
C GLN A 20 27.74 10.36 18.29
N ARG A 21 28.69 11.13 17.71
CA ARG A 21 30.10 10.74 17.60
C ARG A 21 30.87 10.74 18.92
N SER A 22 30.45 11.55 19.90
CA SER A 22 31.07 11.59 21.23
C SER A 22 30.03 11.38 22.35
N PRO A 23 30.40 10.72 23.46
CA PRO A 23 29.45 10.40 24.54
C PRO A 23 28.92 11.67 25.22
N ASN A 24 29.78 12.68 25.43
CA ASN A 24 29.39 13.95 26.03
C ASN A 24 28.40 14.73 25.14
N GLN A 25 28.63 14.75 23.83
CA GLN A 25 27.72 15.42 22.88
C GLN A 25 26.39 14.66 22.74
N THR A 26 26.42 13.34 22.86
CA THR A 26 25.21 12.50 22.83
C THR A 26 24.29 12.83 24.00
N LEU A 27 24.84 12.94 25.21
CA LEU A 27 24.04 13.24 26.41
C LEU A 27 23.46 14.66 26.39
N GLN A 28 24.24 15.65 25.93
CA GLN A 28 23.82 17.05 25.97
C GLN A 28 22.91 17.46 24.81
N SER A 29 23.19 16.99 23.58
CA SER A 29 22.46 17.45 22.39
C SER A 29 21.60 16.37 21.75
N ALA A 30 22.08 15.12 21.65
CA ALA A 30 21.33 14.08 20.96
C ALA A 30 20.13 13.58 21.77
N LYS A 31 20.27 13.43 23.10
CA LYS A 31 19.20 12.95 23.98
C LYS A 31 18.00 13.90 24.01
N SER A 32 18.25 15.20 24.15
CA SER A 32 17.18 16.22 24.17
C SER A 32 16.49 16.34 22.82
N ALA A 33 17.26 16.32 21.72
CA ALA A 33 16.71 16.33 20.38
C ALA A 33 15.87 15.07 20.11
N ALA A 34 16.34 13.88 20.50
CA ALA A 34 15.63 12.62 20.27
C ALA A 34 14.31 12.52 21.05
N LEU A 35 14.26 13.04 22.27
CA LEU A 35 13.08 13.02 23.14
C LEU A 35 12.20 14.27 23.00
N ASP A 36 12.23 14.90 21.83
CA ASP A 36 11.46 16.10 21.53
C ASP A 36 9.95 15.88 21.74
N ALA A 37 9.26 16.92 22.21
CA ALA A 37 7.84 16.91 22.53
C ALA A 37 6.98 16.50 21.32
N ARG A 38 7.42 16.81 20.10
CA ARG A 38 6.75 16.42 18.85
C ARG A 38 6.68 14.92 18.67
N PHE A 39 7.78 14.20 18.97
CA PHE A 39 7.81 12.75 18.84
C PHE A 39 6.92 12.07 19.89
N LYS A 40 6.88 12.62 21.11
CA LYS A 40 5.96 12.17 22.17
C LYS A 40 4.50 12.37 21.75
N ALA A 41 4.16 13.55 21.23
CA ALA A 41 2.82 13.84 20.73
C ALA A 41 2.44 12.90 19.58
N ALA A 42 3.34 12.68 18.61
CA ALA A 42 3.10 11.77 17.49
C ALA A 42 2.79 10.34 17.97
N SER A 43 3.60 9.80 18.89
CA SER A 43 3.42 8.46 19.44
C SER A 43 2.13 8.33 20.26
N LEU A 44 1.77 9.37 21.03
CA LEU A 44 0.50 9.41 21.76
C LEU A 44 -0.70 9.41 20.81
N PHE A 45 -0.69 10.28 19.79
CA PHE A 45 -1.76 10.31 18.78
C PHE A 45 -1.87 8.98 18.02
N ALA A 46 -0.75 8.36 17.68
CA ALA A 46 -0.73 7.05 17.02
C ALA A 46 -1.38 5.96 17.88
N ILE A 47 -1.12 5.94 19.20
CA ILE A 47 -1.73 4.97 20.12
C ILE A 47 -3.22 5.25 20.31
N VAL A 48 -3.62 6.51 20.51
CA VAL A 48 -5.04 6.87 20.63
C VAL A 48 -5.79 6.48 19.37
N CYS A 49 -5.23 6.77 18.19
CA CYS A 49 -5.82 6.39 16.91
C CYS A 49 -5.93 4.86 16.77
N SER A 50 -4.86 4.13 17.12
CA SER A 50 -4.88 2.65 17.07
C SER A 50 -5.90 2.07 18.05
N GLY A 51 -6.01 2.64 19.25
CA GLY A 51 -6.99 2.25 20.26
C GLY A 51 -8.42 2.51 19.80
N LEU A 52 -8.69 3.61 19.10
CA LEU A 52 -10.01 3.88 18.49
C LEU A 52 -10.34 2.87 17.39
N ILE A 53 -9.36 2.45 16.59
CA ILE A 53 -9.54 1.40 15.58
C ILE A 53 -9.91 0.07 16.26
N VAL A 54 -9.16 -0.35 17.29
CA VAL A 54 -9.47 -1.56 18.06
C VAL A 54 -10.85 -1.47 18.71
N PHE A 55 -11.16 -0.33 19.34
CA PHE A 55 -12.45 -0.10 19.98
C PHE A 55 -13.59 -0.23 18.97
N ARG A 56 -13.48 0.42 17.80
CA ARG A 56 -14.49 0.30 16.73
C ARG A 56 -14.62 -1.12 16.20
N LEU A 57 -13.51 -1.84 16.09
CA LEU A 57 -13.51 -3.22 15.60
C LEU A 57 -14.20 -4.17 16.59
N ILE A 58 -13.90 -4.04 17.90
CA ILE A 58 -14.55 -4.81 18.96
C ILE A 58 -16.03 -4.43 19.09
N TYR A 59 -16.34 -3.14 19.05
CA TYR A 59 -17.71 -2.64 19.13
C TYR A 59 -18.54 -3.13 17.94
N SER A 60 -18.00 -3.07 16.72
CA SER A 60 -18.66 -3.58 15.52
C SER A 60 -18.93 -5.08 15.62
N ASN A 61 -17.96 -5.86 16.09
CA ASN A 61 -18.12 -7.30 16.31
C ASN A 61 -19.25 -7.59 17.33
N ARG A 62 -19.34 -6.81 18.41
CA ARG A 62 -20.38 -6.99 19.43
C ARG A 62 -21.77 -6.55 18.99
N VAL A 63 -21.89 -5.39 18.33
CA VAL A 63 -23.20 -4.81 17.98
C VAL A 63 -23.80 -5.47 16.75
N TYR A 64 -23.00 -5.70 15.71
CA TYR A 64 -23.51 -6.22 14.44
C TYR A 64 -23.42 -7.74 14.33
N HIS A 65 -22.94 -8.43 15.37
CA HIS A 65 -22.61 -9.87 15.34
C HIS A 65 -21.85 -10.28 14.09
N SER A 66 -21.12 -9.33 13.50
CA SER A 66 -20.41 -9.52 12.24
C SER A 66 -19.19 -10.36 12.54
N LYS A 67 -19.02 -11.47 11.82
CA LYS A 67 -17.85 -12.34 11.93
C LYS A 67 -16.62 -11.60 11.39
N VAL A 68 -16.08 -10.68 12.18
CA VAL A 68 -14.84 -9.99 11.84
C VAL A 68 -13.74 -11.05 11.78
N PRO A 69 -13.01 -11.14 10.65
CA PRO A 69 -11.98 -12.16 10.53
C PRO A 69 -10.89 -11.91 11.59
N TYR A 70 -10.60 -12.95 12.38
CA TYR A 70 -9.67 -12.91 13.51
C TYR A 70 -8.28 -12.35 13.15
N ILE A 71 -7.87 -12.53 11.89
CA ILE A 71 -6.63 -12.00 11.35
C ILE A 71 -6.55 -10.46 11.37
N LEU A 72 -7.67 -9.76 11.17
CA LEU A 72 -7.71 -8.30 11.26
C LEU A 72 -7.51 -7.84 12.69
N LEU A 73 -8.09 -8.56 13.67
CA LEU A 73 -7.83 -8.31 15.09
C LEU A 73 -6.35 -8.53 15.41
N LEU A 74 -5.76 -9.63 14.95
CA LEU A 74 -4.35 -9.95 15.17
C LEU A 74 -3.41 -8.91 14.56
N VAL A 75 -3.65 -8.49 13.32
CA VAL A 75 -2.89 -7.44 12.64
C VAL A 75 -3.01 -6.11 13.39
N THR A 76 -4.21 -5.75 13.84
CA THR A 76 -4.42 -4.51 14.59
C THR A 76 -3.66 -4.53 15.93
N VAL A 77 -3.67 -5.66 16.64
CA VAL A 77 -2.89 -5.83 17.88
C VAL A 77 -1.39 -5.68 17.62
N LEU A 78 -0.86 -6.25 16.53
CA LEU A 78 0.55 -6.10 16.17
C LEU A 78 0.94 -4.65 15.86
N VAL A 79 0.05 -3.90 15.19
CA VAL A 79 0.24 -2.46 14.95
C VAL A 79 0.25 -1.68 16.27
N VAL A 80 -0.64 -2.02 17.22
CA VAL A 80 -0.66 -1.41 18.56
C VAL A 80 0.64 -1.69 19.30
N ILE A 81 1.15 -2.92 19.28
CA ILE A 81 2.44 -3.29 19.92
C ILE A 81 3.58 -2.45 19.35
N ARG A 82 3.64 -2.30 18.02
CA ARG A 82 4.65 -1.48 17.33
C ARG A 82 4.56 0.01 17.71
N ASN A 83 3.34 0.54 17.84
CA ASN A 83 3.13 1.92 18.28
C ASN A 83 3.45 2.11 19.77
N ALA A 84 3.17 1.10 20.62
CA ALA A 84 3.56 1.08 22.03
C ALA A 84 5.08 1.13 22.19
N TYR A 85 5.83 0.36 21.38
CA TYR A 85 7.29 0.45 21.35
C TYR A 85 7.78 1.86 20.98
N SER A 86 7.15 2.48 19.97
CA SER A 86 7.47 3.86 19.55
C SER A 86 7.18 4.89 20.64
N LEU A 87 6.11 4.69 21.42
CA LEU A 87 5.78 5.51 22.59
C LEU A 87 6.84 5.35 23.69
N VAL A 88 7.15 4.12 24.09
CA VAL A 88 8.15 3.88 25.13
C VAL A 88 9.51 4.45 24.71
N GLY A 89 9.91 4.27 23.45
CA GLY A 89 11.13 4.85 22.88
C GLY A 89 11.15 6.38 22.80
N SER A 90 9.99 7.04 22.96
CA SER A 90 9.88 8.51 23.05
C SER A 90 10.06 9.07 24.47
N PHE A 91 9.95 8.23 25.50
CA PHE A 91 10.18 8.61 26.90
C PHE A 91 11.51 8.07 27.43
N VAL A 92 11.85 6.84 27.06
CA VAL A 92 13.02 6.13 27.56
C VAL A 92 14.12 6.13 26.50
N TRP A 93 15.15 6.96 26.70
CA TRP A 93 16.31 7.04 25.80
C TRP A 93 16.97 5.68 25.54
N ASN A 94 16.99 4.80 26.54
CA ASN A 94 17.63 3.49 26.43
C ASN A 94 16.94 2.55 25.43
N LEU A 95 15.63 2.71 25.21
CA LEU A 95 14.84 1.92 24.26
C LEU A 95 14.61 2.66 22.93
N SER A 96 15.08 3.91 22.82
CA SER A 96 14.84 4.73 21.65
C SER A 96 15.54 4.12 20.43
N PRO A 97 14.83 3.92 19.30
CA PRO A 97 15.43 3.34 18.09
C PRO A 97 16.55 4.20 17.50
N TYR A 98 16.63 5.47 17.92
CA TYR A 98 17.64 6.42 17.46
C TYR A 98 18.99 6.33 18.17
N ARG A 99 19.13 5.49 19.19
CA ARG A 99 20.38 5.34 19.95
C ARG A 99 21.33 4.39 19.22
N LEU A 100 22.57 4.83 18.94
CA LEU A 100 23.61 4.04 18.24
C LEU A 100 24.05 2.73 18.93
N GLY A 101 23.55 2.43 20.12
CA GLY A 101 23.88 1.22 20.90
C GLY A 101 22.65 0.57 21.54
N VAL A 102 21.47 0.75 20.96
CA VAL A 102 20.30 -0.05 21.35
C VAL A 102 20.61 -1.52 21.06
N SER A 103 20.24 -2.42 21.98
CA SER A 103 20.41 -3.84 21.71
C SER A 103 19.61 -4.20 20.46
N ILE A 104 20.29 -4.82 19.51
CA ILE A 104 19.75 -5.26 18.23
C ILE A 104 18.41 -5.99 18.39
N GLY A 105 18.26 -6.79 19.46
CA GLY A 105 17.03 -7.52 19.78
C GLY A 105 15.79 -6.64 19.92
N TRP A 106 15.85 -5.48 20.59
CA TRP A 106 14.70 -4.58 20.72
C TRP A 106 14.33 -3.93 19.39
N LEU A 107 15.35 -3.47 18.65
CA LEU A 107 15.15 -2.78 17.37
C LEU A 107 14.53 -3.71 16.32
N TYR A 108 15.10 -4.90 16.15
CA TYR A 108 14.60 -5.87 15.19
C TYR A 108 13.35 -6.60 15.68
N GLY A 109 13.30 -6.97 16.96
CA GLY A 109 12.19 -7.70 17.55
C GLY A 109 10.90 -6.89 17.63
N LEU A 110 10.92 -5.68 18.20
CA LEU A 110 9.73 -4.84 18.36
C LEU A 110 9.55 -3.78 17.28
N GLY A 111 10.64 -3.36 16.62
CA GLY A 111 10.57 -2.40 15.52
C GLY A 111 10.11 -3.06 14.22
N TYR A 112 10.92 -4.00 13.71
CA TYR A 112 10.67 -4.66 12.43
C TYR A 112 9.80 -5.92 12.55
N GLY A 113 9.92 -6.65 13.65
CA GLY A 113 9.22 -7.92 13.88
C GLY A 113 7.71 -7.84 13.70
N PRO A 114 6.98 -6.89 14.32
CA PRO A 114 5.52 -6.80 14.15
C PRO A 114 5.13 -6.49 12.71
N VAL A 115 5.92 -5.68 11.98
CA VAL A 115 5.65 -5.32 10.59
C VAL A 115 5.85 -6.53 9.67
N LEU A 116 6.94 -7.27 9.85
CA LEU A 116 7.19 -8.51 9.12
C LEU A 116 6.14 -9.58 9.43
N LEU A 117 5.70 -9.68 10.69
CA LEU A 117 4.67 -10.61 11.10
C LEU A 117 3.30 -10.24 10.49
N VAL A 118 2.96 -8.95 10.43
CA VAL A 118 1.76 -8.49 9.71
C VAL A 118 1.84 -8.87 8.23
N LEU A 119 2.98 -8.61 7.57
CA LEU A 119 3.19 -8.97 6.17
C LEU A 119 3.00 -10.48 5.98
N PHE A 120 3.65 -11.30 6.82
CA PHE A 120 3.57 -12.75 6.77
C PHE A 120 2.14 -13.25 6.96
N LEU A 121 1.43 -12.75 7.97
CA LEU A 121 0.05 -13.13 8.28
C LEU A 121 -0.92 -12.79 7.14
N LEU A 122 -0.78 -11.62 6.53
CA LEU A 122 -1.61 -11.20 5.41
C LEU A 122 -1.31 -12.04 4.15
N ASN A 123 -0.04 -12.36 3.88
CA ASN A 123 0.32 -13.26 2.78
C ASN A 123 -0.20 -14.67 3.02
N LEU A 124 0.00 -15.24 4.22
CA LEU A 124 -0.48 -16.57 4.57
C LEU A 124 -1.99 -16.67 4.40
N ARG A 125 -2.74 -15.66 4.86
CA ARG A 125 -4.18 -15.61 4.62
C ARG A 125 -4.51 -15.52 3.13
N GLY A 126 -3.81 -14.68 2.38
CA GLY A 126 -4.00 -14.58 0.93
C GLY A 126 -3.73 -15.88 0.18
N TYR A 127 -2.85 -16.74 0.70
CA TYR A 127 -2.62 -18.09 0.16
C TYR A 127 -3.70 -19.11 0.54
N LEU A 128 -4.28 -18.99 1.75
CA LEU A 128 -5.31 -19.91 2.23
C LEU A 128 -6.71 -19.57 1.70
N GLU A 129 -7.02 -18.29 1.56
CA GLU A 129 -8.31 -17.82 1.06
C GLU A 129 -8.35 -18.00 -0.46
N GLN A 130 -9.29 -18.80 -0.96
CA GLN A 130 -9.49 -18.92 -2.40
C GLN A 130 -10.05 -17.59 -2.95
N ASN A 131 -9.59 -17.16 -4.12
CA ASN A 131 -10.13 -15.98 -4.78
C ASN A 131 -11.66 -16.10 -4.90
N GLU A 132 -12.40 -15.23 -4.22
CA GLU A 132 -13.86 -15.18 -4.29
C GLU A 132 -14.35 -15.07 -5.73
N ASP A 133 -13.61 -14.39 -6.60
CA ASP A 133 -13.90 -14.31 -8.04
C ASP A 133 -14.01 -15.70 -8.71
N LYS A 134 -13.19 -16.67 -8.31
CA LYS A 134 -13.26 -18.03 -8.85
C LYS A 134 -14.53 -18.73 -8.37
N LEU A 135 -14.91 -18.53 -7.11
CA LEU A 135 -16.15 -19.05 -6.56
C LEU A 135 -17.36 -18.42 -7.26
N LEU A 136 -17.34 -17.11 -7.49
CA LEU A 136 -18.41 -16.40 -8.21
C LEU A 136 -18.52 -16.83 -9.66
N ILE A 137 -17.40 -17.09 -10.35
CA ILE A 137 -17.42 -17.64 -11.72
C ILE A 137 -18.00 -19.05 -11.72
N ALA A 138 -17.58 -19.90 -10.77
CA ALA A 138 -18.13 -21.25 -10.64
C ALA A 138 -19.64 -21.23 -10.36
N GLU A 139 -20.10 -20.33 -9.49
CA GLU A 139 -21.51 -20.17 -9.17
C GLU A 139 -22.31 -19.62 -10.37
N ARG A 140 -21.75 -18.70 -11.15
CA ARG A 140 -22.37 -18.24 -12.40
C ARG A 140 -22.45 -19.34 -13.44
N ALA A 141 -21.43 -20.19 -13.56
CA ALA A 141 -21.44 -21.34 -14.44
C ALA A 141 -22.52 -22.35 -14.03
N HIS A 142 -22.60 -22.69 -12.73
CA HIS A 142 -23.63 -23.59 -12.20
C HIS A 142 -25.05 -23.07 -12.45
N ARG A 143 -25.27 -21.76 -12.21
CA ARG A 143 -26.56 -21.11 -12.52
C ARG A 143 -26.89 -21.11 -14.01
N GLY A 144 -25.89 -21.02 -14.88
CA GLY A 144 -26.06 -21.12 -16.33
C GLY A 144 -26.52 -22.52 -16.74
N GLU A 145 -25.88 -23.56 -16.23
CA GLU A 145 -26.24 -24.97 -16.49
C GLU A 145 -27.65 -25.32 -16.00
N GLU A 146 -28.04 -24.85 -14.80
CA GLU A 146 -29.41 -25.04 -14.30
C GLU A 146 -30.46 -24.40 -15.20
N LEU A 147 -30.16 -23.23 -15.76
CA LEU A 147 -31.08 -22.49 -16.61
C LEU A 147 -31.19 -23.15 -17.99
N ASP A 148 -30.09 -23.65 -18.54
CA ASP A 148 -30.06 -24.39 -19.79
C ASP A 148 -30.85 -25.72 -19.69
N ASN A 149 -30.65 -26.48 -18.61
CA ASN A 149 -31.43 -27.70 -18.34
C ASN A 149 -32.94 -27.41 -18.28
N ARG A 150 -33.36 -26.31 -17.62
CA ARG A 150 -34.77 -25.89 -17.57
C ARG A 150 -35.32 -25.51 -18.95
N LEU A 151 -34.52 -24.88 -19.79
CA LEU A 151 -34.91 -24.52 -21.17
C LEU A 151 -35.03 -25.77 -22.04
N HIS A 152 -34.12 -26.72 -21.91
CA HIS A 152 -34.18 -28.00 -22.58
C HIS A 152 -35.45 -28.79 -22.20
N ASP A 153 -35.78 -28.87 -20.91
CA ASP A 153 -37.01 -29.52 -20.43
C ASP A 153 -38.28 -28.85 -20.96
N THR A 154 -38.34 -27.51 -20.93
CA THR A 154 -39.49 -26.77 -21.46
C THR A 154 -39.63 -26.92 -22.97
N LYS A 155 -38.53 -26.88 -23.73
CA LYS A 155 -38.54 -27.11 -25.18
C LYS A 155 -39.01 -28.52 -25.53
N HIS A 156 -38.56 -29.54 -24.80
CA HIS A 156 -39.01 -30.91 -25.01
C HIS A 156 -40.51 -31.05 -24.74
N LYS A 157 -41.02 -30.45 -23.65
CA LYS A 157 -42.45 -30.44 -23.31
C LYS A 157 -43.31 -29.74 -24.35
N ILE A 158 -42.87 -28.59 -24.87
CA ILE A 158 -43.58 -27.85 -25.92
C ILE A 158 -43.61 -28.65 -27.22
N THR A 159 -42.47 -29.23 -27.62
CA THR A 159 -42.36 -30.02 -28.86
C THR A 159 -43.23 -31.28 -28.79
N GLY A 160 -43.30 -31.94 -27.62
CA GLY A 160 -44.16 -33.10 -27.41
C GLY A 160 -45.66 -32.79 -27.48
N ASN A 161 -46.09 -31.62 -26.99
CA ASN A 161 -47.50 -31.21 -27.08
C ASN A 161 -47.90 -30.83 -28.51
N ILE A 162 -47.04 -30.16 -29.27
CA ILE A 162 -47.34 -29.75 -30.66
C ILE A 162 -47.53 -30.96 -31.59
N ILE A 163 -46.84 -32.08 -31.33
CA ILE A 163 -46.96 -33.30 -32.14
C ILE A 163 -48.26 -34.06 -31.82
N ARG A 164 -48.82 -33.94 -30.61
CA ARG A 164 -50.11 -34.59 -30.25
C ARG A 164 -51.34 -33.82 -30.74
N ASP A 165 -51.23 -32.51 -30.96
CA ASP A 165 -52.35 -31.69 -31.44
C ASP A 165 -52.35 -31.41 -32.96
N ARG A 166 -51.43 -32.01 -33.73
CA ARG A 166 -51.55 -32.05 -35.20
C ARG A 166 -52.59 -33.08 -35.66
N GLN A 167 -53.84 -32.82 -35.32
CA GLN A 167 -54.95 -33.10 -36.23
C GLN A 167 -54.77 -32.21 -37.49
N PRO A 168 -55.01 -32.71 -38.71
CA PRO A 168 -54.90 -31.90 -39.93
C PRO A 168 -56.00 -30.84 -39.96
N PHE A 169 -55.69 -29.64 -39.46
CA PHE A 169 -56.62 -28.52 -39.54
C PHE A 169 -56.73 -28.09 -41.01
N ARG A 170 -57.87 -28.44 -41.64
CA ARG A 170 -58.28 -27.89 -42.94
C ARG A 170 -58.40 -26.38 -42.78
N LEU A 171 -57.58 -25.67 -43.56
CA LEU A 171 -57.56 -24.23 -43.66
C LEU A 171 -58.88 -23.72 -44.28
N THR A 172 -59.89 -23.42 -43.46
CA THR A 172 -61.03 -22.61 -43.90
C THR A 172 -60.67 -21.14 -43.73
N LYS A 173 -60.32 -20.54 -44.88
CA LYS A 173 -60.16 -19.10 -45.09
C LYS A 173 -61.49 -18.39 -44.79
N GLY A 174 -61.62 -17.87 -43.57
CA GLY A 174 -62.71 -16.99 -43.13
C GLY A 174 -62.29 -15.53 -43.27
N ARG A 175 -62.99 -14.80 -44.13
CA ARG A 175 -62.93 -13.36 -44.38
C ARG A 175 -64.01 -12.68 -43.52
N HIS A 176 -63.69 -11.55 -42.89
CA HIS A 176 -64.56 -10.41 -42.49
C HIS A 176 -63.81 -9.63 -41.39
N ASP A 177 -63.42 -8.38 -41.60
CA ASP A 177 -64.18 -7.12 -41.71
C ASP A 177 -64.67 -6.58 -40.34
N ASP A 178 -64.09 -5.42 -40.02
CA ASP A 178 -64.66 -4.22 -39.40
C ASP A 178 -65.37 -4.27 -38.03
N GLY A 179 -64.78 -3.52 -37.09
CA GLY A 179 -65.54 -2.51 -36.35
C GLY A 179 -65.43 -2.50 -34.82
N SER A 180 -64.87 -1.40 -34.28
CA SER A 180 -65.13 -0.80 -32.95
C SER A 180 -64.78 -1.61 -31.69
N SER A 181 -64.43 -1.05 -30.54
CA SER A 181 -64.23 0.31 -30.07
C SER A 181 -63.47 0.22 -28.73
N SER A 182 -62.64 1.23 -28.45
CA SER A 182 -62.27 1.77 -27.12
C SER A 182 -62.28 0.81 -25.91
N HIS A 183 -61.12 0.59 -25.29
CA HIS A 183 -60.84 1.14 -23.97
C HIS A 183 -59.33 1.13 -23.68
N ALA A 184 -58.86 2.32 -23.30
CA ALA A 184 -57.48 2.67 -23.06
C ALA A 184 -56.97 2.10 -21.73
N PHE A 185 -55.78 1.49 -21.77
CA PHE A 185 -54.90 1.45 -20.61
C PHE A 185 -53.46 1.67 -21.08
N THR A 186 -53.06 2.94 -21.11
CA THR A 186 -51.73 3.40 -21.52
C THR A 186 -50.82 3.39 -20.29
N LEU A 187 -49.90 2.43 -20.21
CA LEU A 187 -48.78 2.49 -19.25
C LEU A 187 -47.67 3.37 -19.83
N PRO A 188 -47.00 4.21 -19.01
CA PRO A 188 -45.95 5.11 -19.49
C PRO A 188 -44.70 4.31 -19.89
N ARG A 189 -44.54 4.15 -21.21
CA ARG A 189 -43.34 3.63 -21.85
C ARG A 189 -42.29 4.74 -21.85
N SER A 190 -41.21 4.54 -21.11
CA SER A 190 -40.02 5.37 -21.12
C SER A 190 -39.48 5.48 -22.55
N GLN A 191 -39.33 6.72 -23.00
CA GLN A 191 -38.83 7.06 -24.32
C GLN A 191 -37.33 6.85 -24.39
N LEU A 192 -36.90 5.85 -25.15
CA LEU A 192 -35.57 5.80 -25.75
C LEU A 192 -35.73 6.22 -27.23
N ARG A 193 -35.33 7.46 -27.53
CA ARG A 193 -35.01 7.95 -28.89
C ARG A 193 -33.52 7.64 -29.11
N SER A 194 -33.00 7.21 -30.25
CA SER A 194 -33.46 7.05 -31.64
C SER A 194 -32.58 5.99 -32.32
N PRO A 195 -32.92 5.54 -33.54
CA PRO A 195 -32.01 5.94 -34.62
C PRO A 195 -32.72 6.35 -35.91
N PHE A 196 -31.97 7.17 -36.64
CA PHE A 196 -32.23 7.71 -37.96
C PHE A 196 -32.09 6.62 -39.04
N THR A 197 -32.79 6.86 -40.13
CA THR A 197 -33.08 6.04 -41.30
C THR A 197 -31.89 5.57 -42.14
N ASP A 198 -31.97 4.30 -42.53
CA ASP A 198 -31.79 3.68 -43.84
C ASP A 198 -30.92 4.39 -44.90
N ALA A 199 -29.87 3.68 -45.33
CA ALA A 199 -29.46 3.63 -46.73
C ALA A 199 -28.97 2.20 -47.06
N ASP A 200 -29.67 1.58 -48.01
CA ASP A 200 -29.43 0.29 -48.62
C ASP A 200 -27.98 0.05 -49.09
N ARG A 201 -27.41 -1.10 -48.74
CA ARG A 201 -26.67 -1.94 -49.69
C ARG A 201 -26.53 -3.37 -49.19
N GLY A 202 -27.11 -4.30 -49.95
CA GLY A 202 -27.05 -5.73 -49.69
C GLY A 202 -25.63 -6.27 -49.73
N THR A 203 -25.22 -6.88 -48.63
CA THR A 203 -24.26 -7.98 -48.59
C THR A 203 -24.80 -8.98 -47.59
N SER A 204 -25.19 -10.15 -48.11
CA SER A 204 -25.65 -11.30 -47.33
C SER A 204 -24.49 -11.85 -46.49
N TYR A 205 -24.24 -11.24 -45.34
CA TYR A 205 -23.38 -11.81 -44.32
C TYR A 205 -24.19 -12.83 -43.51
N SER A 206 -23.72 -14.08 -43.57
CA SER A 206 -24.15 -15.16 -42.69
C SER A 206 -24.16 -14.67 -41.24
N HIS A 207 -25.35 -14.50 -40.68
CA HIS A 207 -25.61 -14.12 -39.29
C HIS A 207 -25.11 -15.24 -38.37
N LYS A 208 -23.80 -15.30 -38.16
CA LYS A 208 -23.21 -15.98 -37.01
C LYS A 208 -23.67 -15.16 -35.81
N ASN A 209 -24.52 -15.76 -34.99
CA ASN A 209 -24.82 -15.25 -33.67
C ASN A 209 -23.51 -15.28 -32.88
N ASP A 210 -22.74 -14.20 -33.00
CA ASP A 210 -21.65 -13.89 -32.09
C ASP A 210 -22.33 -13.53 -30.78
N ASP A 211 -22.56 -14.55 -29.95
CA ASP A 211 -23.00 -14.39 -28.58
C ASP A 211 -21.93 -13.55 -27.85
N GLU A 212 -22.11 -12.23 -27.84
CA GLU A 212 -21.29 -11.21 -27.14
C GLU A 212 -21.26 -11.40 -25.61
N SER A 213 -21.76 -12.53 -25.11
CA SER A 213 -21.46 -12.94 -23.76
C SER A 213 -19.95 -13.17 -23.66
N GLY A 214 -19.28 -12.50 -22.73
CA GLY A 214 -17.86 -12.70 -22.44
C GLY A 214 -17.47 -14.16 -22.13
N HIS A 215 -18.45 -15.06 -22.06
CA HIS A 215 -18.32 -16.51 -22.00
C HIS A 215 -17.56 -17.11 -23.19
N TYR A 216 -17.87 -16.69 -24.43
CA TYR A 216 -17.21 -17.23 -25.63
C TYR A 216 -15.71 -16.87 -25.67
N TRP A 217 -15.39 -15.63 -25.28
CA TRP A 217 -14.01 -15.18 -25.22
C TRP A 217 -13.20 -15.92 -24.13
N TRP A 218 -13.81 -16.21 -22.98
CA TRP A 218 -13.19 -17.00 -21.92
C TRP A 218 -12.96 -18.46 -22.33
N GLN A 219 -13.92 -19.07 -23.02
CA GLN A 219 -13.86 -20.46 -23.48
C GLN A 219 -12.78 -20.65 -24.56
N LYS A 220 -12.70 -19.72 -25.52
CA LYS A 220 -11.64 -19.70 -26.54
C LYS A 220 -10.23 -19.57 -25.95
N ARG A 221 -10.09 -18.85 -24.82
CA ARG A 221 -8.81 -18.74 -24.10
C ARG A 221 -8.42 -20.04 -23.39
N ARG A 222 -9.41 -20.79 -22.91
CA ARG A 222 -9.21 -22.08 -22.25
C ARG A 222 -8.79 -23.15 -23.25
N GLU A 223 -9.44 -23.20 -24.42
CA GLU A 223 -9.08 -24.10 -25.52
C GLU A 223 -7.69 -23.78 -26.10
N GLY A 224 -7.36 -22.49 -26.30
CA GLY A 224 -6.02 -22.09 -26.76
C GLY A 224 -4.88 -22.37 -25.76
N ALA A 225 -5.20 -22.45 -24.47
CA ALA A 225 -4.21 -22.79 -23.42
C ALA A 225 -3.93 -24.30 -23.33
N GLU A 226 -4.87 -25.16 -23.74
CA GLU A 226 -4.65 -26.61 -23.82
C GLU A 226 -3.83 -26.98 -25.08
N ASP A 227 -4.06 -26.30 -26.21
CA ASP A 227 -3.33 -26.55 -27.45
C ASP A 227 -1.85 -26.17 -27.39
N THR A 228 -1.49 -25.13 -26.63
CA THR A 228 -0.09 -24.70 -26.48
C THR A 228 0.74 -25.61 -25.57
N ARG A 229 0.11 -26.41 -24.69
CA ARG A 229 0.80 -27.42 -23.87
C ARG A 229 1.13 -28.69 -24.67
N LEU A 230 0.32 -29.06 -25.65
CA LEU A 230 0.56 -30.25 -26.48
C LEU A 230 1.59 -30.02 -27.60
N ARG A 231 1.85 -28.76 -27.98
CA ARG A 231 2.77 -28.44 -29.09
C ARG A 231 4.25 -28.33 -28.71
N ARG A 232 4.64 -28.55 -27.46
CA ARG A 232 6.02 -28.35 -26.99
C ARG A 232 6.73 -29.62 -26.48
N SER A 233 6.54 -30.75 -27.18
CA SER A 233 7.15 -32.03 -26.80
C SER A 233 7.77 -32.85 -27.96
N ARG A 234 8.10 -32.27 -29.13
CA ARG A 234 8.64 -33.09 -30.23
C ARG A 234 9.92 -32.66 -30.94
N ASP A 235 10.55 -31.53 -30.60
CA ASP A 235 11.78 -31.11 -31.29
C ASP A 235 12.92 -30.78 -30.34
N THR A 236 13.45 -31.79 -29.66
CA THR A 236 14.83 -31.77 -29.14
C THR A 236 15.38 -33.18 -29.06
N THR A 237 15.79 -33.72 -30.20
CA THR A 237 16.74 -34.86 -30.26
C THR A 237 17.42 -34.83 -31.61
N SER A 238 18.57 -34.16 -31.69
CA SER A 238 19.76 -34.69 -32.39
C SER A 238 20.90 -33.68 -32.34
N THR A 239 22.09 -34.22 -32.10
CA THR A 239 23.40 -33.66 -32.47
C THR A 239 23.91 -32.50 -31.61
N VAL A 240 24.86 -32.77 -30.70
CA VAL A 240 26.32 -32.70 -30.97
C VAL A 240 27.04 -33.37 -29.80
N GLN A 241 27.64 -34.51 -30.12
CA GLN A 241 28.64 -35.21 -29.32
C GLN A 241 30.02 -34.78 -29.85
N LYS A 242 30.98 -34.65 -28.93
CA LYS A 242 32.45 -34.50 -29.07
C LYS A 242 32.99 -33.12 -28.68
N ALA A 243 33.55 -33.04 -27.47
CA ALA A 243 34.99 -32.96 -27.24
C ALA A 243 35.26 -32.78 -25.73
N LEU A 244 35.79 -33.83 -25.09
CA LEU A 244 36.52 -33.67 -23.83
C LEU A 244 37.84 -32.94 -24.12
N PRO A 245 38.34 -32.20 -23.12
CA PRO A 245 39.70 -32.46 -22.66
C PRO A 245 39.70 -32.76 -21.17
N SER A 246 40.37 -33.86 -20.84
CA SER A 246 40.87 -34.18 -19.52
C SER A 246 41.96 -33.18 -19.12
N VAL A 247 41.80 -32.52 -17.98
CA VAL A 247 42.91 -31.90 -17.25
C VAL A 247 42.68 -32.18 -15.77
N ASP A 248 43.49 -33.10 -15.26
CA ASP A 248 43.81 -33.29 -13.84
C ASP A 248 44.52 -32.04 -13.28
N SER A 249 44.62 -32.02 -11.94
CA SER A 249 45.33 -31.08 -11.06
C SER A 249 44.46 -29.97 -10.49
N ASP A 250 44.62 -29.56 -9.24
CA ASP A 250 45.16 -30.12 -8.00
C ASP A 250 44.71 -29.11 -6.92
N SER A 251 44.68 -29.56 -5.68
CA SER A 251 44.94 -28.79 -4.45
C SER A 251 44.82 -27.24 -4.41
N ASP A 252 44.15 -26.80 -3.33
CA ASP A 252 44.53 -25.69 -2.45
C ASP A 252 43.84 -24.32 -2.51
N HIS A 253 43.30 -24.00 -1.32
CA HIS A 253 43.27 -22.69 -0.65
C HIS A 253 42.75 -21.46 -1.41
N ALA A 254 41.55 -20.98 -1.03
CA ALA A 254 41.30 -19.55 -0.95
C ALA A 254 40.20 -19.19 0.07
N SER A 255 40.66 -18.75 1.24
CA SER A 255 39.98 -17.85 2.16
C SER A 255 39.42 -16.64 1.41
N MET A 256 38.11 -16.45 1.47
CA MET A 256 37.43 -15.29 0.88
C MET A 256 37.46 -14.12 1.87
N THR A 257 38.60 -13.43 1.94
CA THR A 257 38.73 -12.13 2.62
C THR A 257 38.18 -11.04 1.71
N LEU A 258 37.01 -10.50 2.07
CA LEU A 258 36.43 -9.32 1.42
C LEU A 258 37.26 -8.08 1.74
N ARG A 259 38.20 -7.80 0.83
CA ARG A 259 39.02 -6.59 0.74
C ARG A 259 38.16 -5.45 0.20
N TRP A 260 37.52 -4.68 1.08
CA TRP A 260 36.91 -3.40 0.71
C TRP A 260 37.98 -2.31 0.74
N THR A 261 38.04 -1.56 -0.36
CA THR A 261 39.06 -0.59 -0.72
C THR A 261 39.10 0.61 0.23
N GLU A 262 40.23 0.72 0.90
CA GLU A 262 40.82 1.90 1.51
C GLU A 262 41.04 3.00 0.45
N ARG A 263 40.54 4.22 0.71
CA ARG A 263 40.87 5.40 -0.07
C ARG A 263 41.76 6.28 0.80
N GLU A 264 43.06 6.10 0.63
CA GLU A 264 44.10 7.01 1.13
C GLU A 264 44.05 8.33 0.35
N THR A 265 44.08 9.45 1.07
CA THR A 265 44.70 10.69 0.56
C THR A 265 45.55 11.28 1.68
N LEU A 266 46.86 11.29 1.41
CA LEU A 266 47.95 11.85 2.20
C LEU A 266 47.84 13.37 2.44
N ASN A 267 48.20 13.76 3.67
CA ASN A 267 49.11 14.84 4.09
C ASN A 267 48.97 16.28 3.56
N SER A 268 48.73 17.23 4.48
CA SER A 268 49.73 18.17 5.07
C SER A 268 49.02 19.34 5.81
N PRO A 269 49.73 20.26 6.51
CA PRO A 269 50.13 20.16 7.92
C PRO A 269 49.47 21.23 8.81
N ALA A 270 49.75 21.14 10.11
CA ALA A 270 49.29 22.01 11.20
C ALA A 270 49.49 23.52 10.97
N PRO A 271 48.73 24.35 11.70
CA PRO A 271 49.42 25.16 12.70
C PRO A 271 48.76 25.16 14.08
N SER A 272 49.65 25.16 15.07
CA SER A 272 49.43 25.51 16.46
C SER A 272 48.76 26.88 16.62
N GLY A 273 47.73 26.95 17.46
CA GLY A 273 47.12 28.22 17.84
C GLY A 273 46.17 28.03 19.00
N ALA A 274 46.70 28.21 20.21
CA ALA A 274 45.93 28.22 21.44
C ALA A 274 44.83 29.29 21.39
N GLN A 275 43.58 28.92 21.66
CA GLN A 275 42.65 29.87 22.27
C GLN A 275 41.59 29.21 23.14
N ARG A 276 41.89 29.31 24.43
CA ARG A 276 41.01 29.20 25.59
C ARG A 276 39.82 30.15 25.39
N SER A 277 38.59 29.64 25.37
CA SER A 277 37.39 30.47 25.54
C SER A 277 36.28 29.67 26.23
N ARG A 278 36.30 29.87 27.54
CA ARG A 278 35.25 29.65 28.53
C ARG A 278 33.93 30.25 28.03
N VAL A 279 32.90 29.41 27.83
CA VAL A 279 31.52 29.89 27.72
C VAL A 279 30.80 29.49 29.00
N GLN A 280 30.54 30.51 29.80
CA GLN A 280 29.69 30.47 30.98
C GLN A 280 28.23 30.24 30.56
N THR A 281 27.62 29.29 31.26
CA THR A 281 26.18 29.09 31.39
C THR A 281 25.57 30.29 32.09
N ASN A 282 24.76 31.10 31.39
CA ASN A 282 23.88 32.09 31.99
C ASN A 282 22.46 31.87 31.43
N GLN A 283 21.64 31.11 32.16
CA GLN A 283 20.18 31.23 32.09
C GLN A 283 19.70 31.78 33.42
N SER A 284 19.55 33.10 33.46
CA SER A 284 18.94 33.82 34.57
C SER A 284 17.42 33.81 34.41
N ASN A 285 16.77 33.31 35.46
CA ASN A 285 15.35 33.47 35.76
C ASN A 285 14.88 34.92 35.61
N ARG A 286 13.78 35.14 34.87
CA ARG A 286 12.93 36.34 35.00
C ARG A 286 11.79 36.01 35.96
N SER A 287 11.93 36.41 37.22
CA SER A 287 10.80 36.68 38.11
C SER A 287 10.49 38.18 38.04
N VAL A 288 9.29 38.49 37.58
CA VAL A 288 8.66 39.82 37.61
C VAL A 288 7.92 39.95 38.97
N TYR A 289 7.62 41.19 39.38
CA TYR A 289 7.23 41.70 40.71
C TYR A 289 8.47 42.05 41.58
N GLY A 290 8.84 43.30 41.85
CA GLY A 290 8.11 44.57 41.82
C GLY A 290 7.99 45.10 43.26
N SER A 291 8.99 45.86 43.72
CA SER A 291 8.89 46.64 44.96
C SER A 291 9.80 47.88 44.88
N PRO A 292 9.35 49.07 45.35
CA PRO A 292 10.02 50.34 45.11
C PRO A 292 10.92 50.72 46.29
N GLY A 293 12.08 51.31 46.00
CA GLY A 293 12.90 51.92 47.04
C GLY A 293 14.26 52.36 46.55
N GLU A 294 14.50 53.66 46.72
CA GLU A 294 15.79 54.34 46.79
C GLU A 294 16.57 54.62 45.49
N GLU A 295 16.52 55.92 45.17
CA GLU A 295 17.32 56.64 44.20
C GLU A 295 18.77 56.76 44.67
N THR A 296 19.73 56.51 43.80
CA THR A 296 21.09 57.05 43.93
C THR A 296 21.67 57.28 42.51
N PRO A 297 22.31 58.43 42.23
CA PRO A 297 22.66 58.79 40.85
C PRO A 297 24.11 58.46 40.46
N GLY A 298 24.28 57.97 39.23
CA GLY A 298 25.54 58.02 38.45
C GLY A 298 25.86 56.76 37.64
N PRO A 299 26.81 56.78 36.68
CA PRO A 299 27.11 57.73 35.61
C PRO A 299 26.86 57.10 34.21
N PRO A 300 26.93 57.86 33.09
CA PRO A 300 26.52 57.39 31.76
C PRO A 300 27.63 56.58 31.08
N SER A 301 27.32 55.42 30.49
CA SER A 301 28.26 54.76 29.57
C SER A 301 27.60 53.84 28.53
N SER A 302 27.79 54.27 27.28
CA SER A 302 28.10 53.47 26.09
C SER A 302 27.11 52.41 25.60
N THR A 303 26.12 52.88 24.83
CA THR A 303 25.54 52.12 23.71
C THR A 303 26.55 52.08 22.56
N ASP A 304 27.23 50.95 22.39
CA ASP A 304 28.02 50.68 21.19
C ASP A 304 27.25 49.65 20.34
N SER A 305 26.56 50.17 19.33
CA SER A 305 25.73 49.41 18.41
C SER A 305 26.61 48.70 17.39
N LEU A 306 26.84 47.40 17.57
CA LEU A 306 27.42 46.53 16.54
C LEU A 306 26.42 46.31 15.41
N GLN A 307 26.37 47.29 14.51
CA GLN A 307 25.71 47.24 13.22
C GLN A 307 26.50 46.28 12.32
N SER A 308 26.08 45.01 12.28
CA SER A 308 26.68 44.01 11.40
C SER A 308 26.43 44.37 9.93
N ARG A 309 27.49 44.31 9.12
CA ARG A 309 27.46 44.65 7.70
C ARG A 309 26.57 43.66 6.91
N PRO A 310 25.82 44.12 5.90
CA PRO A 310 25.05 43.23 5.03
C PRO A 310 25.99 42.32 4.23
N GLN A 311 25.77 41.00 4.34
CA GLN A 311 26.47 40.02 3.51
C GLN A 311 25.97 40.13 2.07
N VAL A 312 26.86 40.53 1.17
CA VAL A 312 26.65 40.55 -0.28
C VAL A 312 26.74 39.11 -0.79
N VAL A 313 25.61 38.54 -1.18
CA VAL A 313 25.54 37.26 -1.90
C VAL A 313 25.96 37.51 -3.34
N ARG A 314 27.14 37.05 -3.74
CA ARG A 314 27.56 37.02 -5.15
C ARG A 314 26.82 35.89 -5.87
N SER A 315 25.98 36.27 -6.84
CA SER A 315 25.34 35.39 -7.80
C SER A 315 26.40 34.61 -8.59
N MET A 316 26.30 33.28 -8.62
CA MET A 316 27.13 32.37 -9.43
C MET A 316 26.53 32.12 -10.82
N LEU A 317 26.08 33.18 -11.49
CA LEU A 317 25.55 33.13 -12.85
C LEU A 317 26.40 34.05 -13.72
N ASP A 318 27.62 33.60 -14.00
CA ASP A 318 28.48 34.08 -15.09
C ASP A 318 29.55 32.98 -15.32
N VAL A 319 29.15 31.92 -16.03
CA VAL A 319 30.01 31.01 -16.82
C VAL A 319 29.21 30.56 -18.02
#